data_AF-A0AA35IFD7-F1
#
_entry.id   AF-A0AA35IFD7-F1
#
_cell.length_a   1.000
_cell.length_b   1.000
_cell.length_c   1.000
_cell.angle_alpha   90.00
_cell.angle_beta   90.00
_cell.angle_gamma   90.00
#
_symmetry.space_group_name_H-M   'P 1'
#
loop_
_entity.id
_entity.type
_entity.pdbx_description
1 polymer ?
#
loop_
_entity_poly.entity_id
_entity_poly.type
_entity_poly.pdbx_seq_one_letter_code
_entity_poly.pdbx_strand_id
1 'polypeptide(L)'
;MSEFELSGLTATPSSIVSVPRVGETPVAFECKVSQIVQLKRADQALVPSWLILGEVVAAHIAEHLLKNGIYDTAAAEPILRGGGPADYFELGNLFKMARPPA
;
A
#
# COMPACT_ATOMS: atom_id res chain seq x y z
N MET A 1 18.92 13.30 7.84
CA MET A 1 17.88 13.80 6.93
C MET A 1 16.92 12.66 6.68
N SER A 2 15.62 12.92 6.80
CA SER A 2 14.54 11.94 6.59
C SER A 2 14.04 12.00 5.14
N GLU A 3 13.54 10.90 4.58
CA GLU A 3 12.88 10.89 3.26
C GLU A 3 11.65 11.81 3.22
N PHE A 4 10.99 12.06 4.36
CA PHE A 4 9.95 13.09 4.45
C PHE A 4 10.51 14.49 4.19
N GLU A 5 11.68 14.83 4.76
CA GLU A 5 12.34 16.12 4.51
C GLU A 5 12.80 16.25 3.06
N LEU A 6 13.33 15.17 2.49
CA LEU A 6 13.81 15.16 1.10
C LEU A 6 12.66 15.30 0.08
N SER A 7 11.52 14.66 0.36
CA SER A 7 10.35 14.68 -0.54
C SER A 7 9.43 15.87 -0.34
N GLY A 8 9.49 16.53 0.83
CA GLY A 8 8.55 17.58 1.22
C GLY A 8 7.17 17.06 1.65
N LEU A 9 7.01 15.75 1.81
CA LEU A 9 5.75 15.13 2.27
C LEU A 9 5.54 15.35 3.78
N THR A 10 4.29 15.42 4.19
CA THR A 10 3.94 15.63 5.60
C THR A 10 3.89 14.31 6.35
N ALA A 11 4.68 14.17 7.42
CA ALA A 11 4.54 13.04 8.35
C ALA A 11 3.34 13.28 9.29
N THR A 12 2.28 12.48 9.13
CA THR A 12 1.04 12.61 9.92
C THR A 12 0.96 11.50 10.97
N PRO A 13 0.58 11.79 12.23
CA PRO A 13 0.43 10.76 13.26
C PRO A 13 -0.59 9.68 12.90
N SER A 14 -0.27 8.45 13.30
CA SER A 14 -1.18 7.30 13.28
C SER A 14 -2.02 7.25 14.56
N SER A 15 -3.13 6.51 14.54
CA SER A 15 -4.09 6.40 15.64
C SER A 15 -3.78 5.26 16.61
N ILE A 16 -3.25 4.13 16.14
CA ILE A 16 -2.98 2.92 16.94
C ILE A 16 -1.48 2.66 17.08
N VAL A 17 -0.70 2.81 16.00
CA VAL A 17 0.76 2.62 16.02
C VAL A 17 1.51 3.95 16.17
N SER A 18 2.77 3.92 16.61
CA SER A 18 3.59 5.12 16.82
C SER A 18 4.26 5.65 15.55
N VAL A 19 4.22 4.89 14.45
CA VAL A 19 4.87 5.25 13.18
C VAL A 19 3.95 6.18 12.37
N PRO A 20 4.45 7.30 11.81
CA PRO A 20 3.62 8.22 11.04
C PRO A 20 3.24 7.65 9.67
N ARG A 21 2.14 8.14 9.13
CA ARG A 21 1.69 7.94 7.73
C ARG A 21 2.03 9.18 6.88
N VAL A 22 2.01 9.02 5.56
CA VAL A 22 2.11 10.14 4.63
C VAL A 22 0.82 10.97 4.70
N GLY A 23 0.91 12.29 4.84
CA GLY A 23 -0.26 13.16 5.00
C GLY A 23 -1.06 13.32 3.72
N GLU A 24 -0.36 13.33 2.58
CA GLU A 24 -0.92 13.54 1.25
C GLU A 24 -1.55 12.27 0.66
N THR A 25 -1.37 11.09 1.28
CA THR A 25 -1.97 9.85 0.77
C THR A 25 -3.47 9.80 1.10
N PRO A 26 -4.34 9.43 0.14
CA PRO A 26 -5.76 9.30 0.40
C PRO A 26 -6.11 8.00 1.12
N VAL A 27 -5.20 7.01 1.12
CA VAL A 27 -5.37 5.72 1.80
C VAL A 27 -4.09 5.30 2.50
N ALA A 28 -4.19 4.91 3.77
CA ALA A 28 -3.08 4.35 4.54
C ALA A 28 -3.57 3.25 5.49
N PHE A 29 -2.76 2.21 5.64
CA PHE A 29 -2.98 1.18 6.66
C PHE A 29 -1.96 1.29 7.77
N GLU A 30 -2.46 1.22 9.00
CA GLU A 30 -1.61 0.99 10.16
C GLU A 30 -1.46 -0.51 10.36
N CYS A 31 -0.22 -0.98 10.43
CA CYS A 31 0.07 -2.40 10.53
C CYS A 31 0.93 -2.71 11.76
N LYS A 32 0.65 -3.84 12.42
CA LYS A 32 1.56 -4.48 13.37
C LYS A 32 2.24 -5.66 12.69
N VAL A 33 3.56 -5.77 12.82
CA VAL A 33 4.30 -6.88 12.20
C VAL A 33 3.88 -8.20 12.87
N SER A 34 3.53 -9.20 12.07
CA SER A 34 3.16 -10.53 12.54
C SER A 34 4.27 -11.54 12.27
N GLN A 35 4.92 -11.44 11.11
CA GLN A 35 6.03 -12.33 10.73
C GLN A 35 7.06 -11.59 9.88
N ILE A 36 8.31 -12.02 10.01
CA ILE A 36 9.44 -11.59 9.19
C ILE A 36 10.14 -12.83 8.69
N VAL A 37 10.11 -13.07 7.39
CA VAL A 37 10.70 -14.27 6.76
C VAL A 37 11.80 -13.82 5.81
N GLN A 38 13.06 -14.15 6.12
CA GLN A 38 14.15 -13.94 5.17
C GLN A 38 13.99 -14.90 4.00
N LEU A 39 14.00 -14.37 2.78
CA LEU A 39 13.84 -15.15 1.57
C LEU A 39 15.07 -16.02 1.32
N LYS A 40 14.84 -17.13 0.65
CA LYS A 40 15.86 -18.09 0.23
C LYS A 40 15.79 -18.31 -1.26
N ARG A 41 16.93 -18.56 -1.88
CA ARG A 41 17.02 -19.13 -3.22
C ARG A 41 16.56 -20.58 -3.22
N ALA A 42 16.34 -21.13 -4.42
CA ALA A 42 15.97 -22.55 -4.58
C ALA A 42 17.00 -23.53 -3.97
N ASP A 43 18.28 -23.12 -3.94
CA ASP A 43 19.39 -23.86 -3.30
C ASP A 43 19.46 -23.68 -1.77
N GLN A 44 18.44 -23.08 -1.15
CA GLN A 44 18.34 -22.77 0.28
C GLN A 44 19.28 -21.68 0.80
N ALA A 45 20.12 -21.08 -0.04
CA ALA A 45 20.93 -19.94 0.38
C ALA A 45 20.04 -18.73 0.69
N LEU A 46 20.32 -18.04 1.80
CA LEU A 46 19.62 -16.82 2.17
C LEU A 46 19.96 -15.69 1.20
N VAL A 47 18.98 -14.82 0.92
CA VAL A 47 19.17 -13.57 0.18
C VAL A 47 18.91 -12.37 1.08
N PRO A 48 19.48 -11.19 0.79
CA PRO A 48 19.21 -9.97 1.54
C PRO A 48 17.85 -9.39 1.13
N SER A 49 16.79 -10.18 1.25
CA SER A 49 15.41 -9.79 0.98
C SER A 49 14.48 -10.47 1.99
N TRP A 50 13.46 -9.76 2.45
CA TRP A 50 12.57 -10.21 3.50
C TRP A 50 11.12 -10.08 3.06
N LEU A 51 10.33 -11.13 3.29
CA LEU A 51 8.88 -11.07 3.26
C LEU A 51 8.40 -10.62 4.64
N ILE A 52 7.76 -9.45 4.69
CA ILE A 52 7.17 -8.90 5.90
C ILE A 52 5.66 -9.12 5.82
N LEU A 53 5.10 -9.76 6.84
CA LEU A 53 3.66 -9.97 6.99
C LEU A 53 3.19 -9.10 8.15
N GLY A 54 2.10 -8.37 7.95
CA GLY A 54 1.54 -7.44 8.94
C GLY A 54 0.03 -7.60 9.07
N GLU A 55 -0.46 -7.44 10.29
CA GLU A 55 -1.89 -7.31 10.60
C GLU A 55 -2.30 -5.84 10.44
N VAL A 56 -3.31 -5.58 9.61
CA VAL A 56 -3.93 -4.25 9.50
C VAL A 56 -4.76 -4.01 10.76
N VAL A 57 -4.35 -3.05 11.59
CA VAL A 57 -5.03 -2.68 12.84
C VAL A 57 -5.90 -1.44 12.69
N ALA A 58 -5.63 -0.58 11.69
CA ALA A 58 -6.50 0.52 11.30
C ALA A 58 -6.35 0.84 9.80
N ALA A 59 -7.43 1.35 9.20
CA ALA A 59 -7.42 1.86 7.84
C ALA A 59 -7.90 3.31 7.82
N HIS A 60 -7.10 4.19 7.22
CA HIS A 60 -7.43 5.57 6.93
C HIS A 60 -7.80 5.65 5.45
N ILE A 61 -9.03 6.05 5.15
CA ILE A 61 -9.52 6.20 3.77
C ILE A 61 -10.17 7.57 3.69
N ALA A 62 -9.76 8.38 2.72
CA ALA A 62 -10.39 9.66 2.45
C ALA A 62 -11.88 9.45 2.10
N GLU A 63 -12.77 10.17 2.77
CA GLU A 63 -14.21 9.91 2.72
C GLU A 63 -14.79 9.96 1.29
N HIS A 64 -14.24 10.83 0.43
CA HIS A 64 -14.67 10.95 -0.97
C HIS A 64 -14.40 9.69 -1.81
N LEU A 65 -13.54 8.79 -1.36
CA LEU A 65 -13.26 7.50 -1.99
C LEU A 65 -14.18 6.38 -1.48
N LEU A 66 -15.07 6.66 -0.54
CA LEU A 66 -16.07 5.70 -0.04
C LEU A 66 -17.43 5.99 -0.68
N LYS A 67 -17.86 5.10 -1.59
CA LYS A 67 -19.20 5.14 -2.20
C LYS A 67 -20.08 4.10 -1.52
N ASN A 68 -21.05 4.56 -0.72
CA ASN A 68 -21.92 3.68 0.09
C ASN A 68 -21.14 2.71 0.99
N GLY A 69 -20.05 3.20 1.60
CA GLY A 69 -19.16 2.39 2.45
C GLY A 69 -18.22 1.45 1.68
N ILE A 70 -18.27 1.46 0.35
CA ILE A 70 -17.39 0.65 -0.51
C ILE A 70 -16.28 1.55 -1.07
N TYR A 71 -15.04 1.10 -0.95
CA TYR A 71 -13.89 1.79 -1.52
C TYR A 71 -13.95 1.82 -3.05
N ASP A 72 -13.89 3.01 -3.64
CA ASP A 72 -13.78 3.22 -5.08
C ASP A 72 -12.30 3.31 -5.48
N THR A 73 -11.73 2.16 -5.82
CA THR A 73 -10.33 2.04 -6.25
C THR A 73 -10.04 2.82 -7.54
N ALA A 74 -11.00 2.98 -8.44
CA ALA A 74 -10.79 3.71 -9.68
C ALA A 74 -10.65 5.21 -9.41
N ALA A 75 -11.49 5.76 -8.53
CA ALA A 75 -11.42 7.16 -8.11
C ALA A 75 -10.14 7.50 -7.31
N ALA A 76 -9.48 6.49 -6.74
CA ALA A 76 -8.24 6.68 -5.99
C ALA A 76 -6.98 6.83 -6.87
N GLU A 77 -7.11 6.58 -8.18
CA GLU A 77 -6.05 6.71 -9.18
C GLU A 77 -4.68 6.14 -8.72
N PRO A 78 -4.63 4.88 -8.23
CA PRO A 78 -3.37 4.29 -7.77
C PRO A 78 -2.38 4.14 -8.93
N ILE A 79 -1.12 4.50 -8.67
CA ILE A 79 -0.02 4.27 -9.60
C ILE A 79 0.50 2.84 -9.48
N LEU A 80 0.89 2.26 -10.61
CA LEU A 80 1.45 0.92 -10.70
C LEU A 80 2.91 1.00 -11.16
N ARG A 81 3.78 0.23 -10.53
CA ARG A 81 5.20 0.15 -10.91
C ARG A 81 5.37 -0.77 -12.13
N GLY A 82 6.04 -0.26 -13.16
CA GLY A 82 6.43 -0.99 -14.36
C GLY A 82 7.80 -1.68 -14.26
N GLY A 83 8.17 -2.40 -15.33
CA GLY A 83 9.41 -3.18 -15.41
C GLY A 83 10.66 -2.38 -15.77
N GLY A 84 10.53 -1.23 -16.44
CA GLY A 84 11.67 -0.38 -16.76
C GLY A 84 12.20 0.41 -15.56
N PRO A 85 13.35 1.11 -15.73
CA PRO A 85 14.01 1.83 -14.64
C PRO A 85 13.13 2.87 -13.94
N ALA A 86 12.21 3.50 -14.68
CA ALA A 86 11.34 4.56 -14.19
C ALA A 86 9.91 4.45 -14.74
N ASP A 87 9.48 3.25 -15.15
CA ASP A 87 8.16 3.07 -15.75
C ASP A 87 7.09 3.03 -14.67
N TYR A 88 6.07 3.86 -14.82
CA TYR A 88 4.86 3.86 -13.99
C TYR A 88 3.63 3.96 -14.88
N PHE A 89 2.53 3.38 -14.41
CA PHE A 89 1.25 3.36 -15.12
C PHE A 89 0.13 3.84 -14.20
N GLU A 90 -0.86 4.46 -14.81
CA GLU A 90 -2.16 4.72 -14.21
C GLU A 90 -3.12 3.58 -14.53
N LEU A 91 -4.26 3.53 -13.84
CA LEU A 91 -5.33 2.60 -14.19
C LEU A 91 -5.99 2.97 -15.52
N GLY A 92 -6.40 1.94 -16.27
CA GLY A 92 -7.35 2.10 -17.37
C GLY A 92 -8.80 2.20 -16.88
N ASN A 93 -9.75 2.05 -17.81
CA ASN A 93 -11.17 2.11 -17.50
C ASN A 93 -11.63 0.97 -16.59
N LEU A 94 -12.38 1.30 -15.53
CA LEU A 94 -13.07 0.31 -14.72
C LEU A 94 -14.19 -0.37 -15.52
N PHE A 95 -14.14 -1.70 -15.60
CA PHE A 95 -15.26 -2.52 -16.05
C PHE A 95 -15.68 -3.47 -14.93
N LYS A 96 -16.97 -3.79 -14.84
CA LYS A 96 -17.51 -4.68 -13.82
C LYS A 96 -17.82 -6.04 -14.43
N MET A 97 -17.35 -7.10 -13.80
CA MET A 97 -17.64 -8.48 -14.18
C MET A 97 -17.96 -9.28 -12.91
N ALA A 98 -19.11 -9.94 -12.91
CA ALA A 98 -19.46 -10.84 -11.81
C ALA A 98 -18.67 -12.15 -11.94
N ARG A 99 -18.31 -12.75 -10.81
CA ARG A 99 -17.77 -14.11 -10.78
C ARG A 99 -18.80 -15.06 -11.40
N PRO A 100 -18.42 -15.96 -12.34
CA PRO A 100 -19.34 -16.98 -12.85
C PRO A 100 -19.95 -17.81 -11.71
N PRO A 101 -21.22 -18.21 -11.81
CA PRO A 101 -21.81 -19.13 -10.85
C PRO A 101 -21.02 -20.45 -10.83
N ALA A 102 -21.02 -21.13 -9.68
CA ALA A 102 -20.43 -22.45 -9.52
C ALA A 102 -21.19 -23.52 -10.34
#